data_AF-A0A0D3C5D2-F1
#
_entry.id   AF-A0A0D3C5D2-F1
#
_cell.length_a   1.000
_cell.length_b   1.000
_cell.length_c   1.000
_cell.angle_alpha   90.00
_cell.angle_beta   90.00
_cell.angle_gamma   90.00
#
_symmetry.space_group_name_H-M   'P 1'
#
loop_
_entity.id
_entity.type
_entity.pdbx_description
1 polymer ?
#
loop_
_entity_poly.entity_id
_entity_poly.type
_entity_poly.pdbx_seq_one_letter_code
_entity_poly.pdbx_strand_id
1 'polypeptide(L)'
;MVSFHLHQYASMGKWSVLRVWDVLLFEGNRVMLFRTALALMEFYGPTLITTKDAGDAITLLQSMTGSTFDSSQLVFTACMGYQDVNECRLQELRSKHRPAVMAAFEERLKGLQAWRDSKDLLASKLYNSKQDPKSVLLNFSKASLSRSESGSSSNADDVLICLTGDGEIDYFQDLQGQVLRLKGELCNLVEEKRSALLRAEELEVALMEMVKQDNRRHLNAKIEQLEQGVREVRKLVSDKKDREAAMIQVLIGMEQEHKVTEDARRAAEQDAAAQRHAAQVLQDKYEEAVAGLAEMEERAVMAESMLEATLQYHKAQPSPRYVLSYTYKY
;
A
#
# COMPACT_ATOMS: atom_id res chain seq x y z
N MET A 1 -5.08 -38.78 12.19
CA MET A 1 -3.93 -38.35 11.36
C MET A 1 -4.44 -37.57 10.18
N VAL A 2 -4.29 -36.24 10.24
CA VAL A 2 -3.78 -35.31 9.20
C VAL A 2 -3.77 -33.97 9.95
N SER A 3 -2.75 -33.77 10.80
CA SER A 3 -2.52 -32.51 11.52
C SER A 3 -1.83 -31.49 10.59
N PHE A 4 -2.43 -31.23 9.42
CA PHE A 4 -1.91 -30.27 8.44
C PHE A 4 -2.35 -28.82 8.69
N HIS A 5 -3.11 -28.57 9.75
CA HIS A 5 -3.47 -27.21 10.11
C HIS A 5 -2.55 -26.69 11.22
N LEU A 6 -1.82 -25.63 10.87
CA LEU A 6 -1.11 -24.67 11.72
C LEU A 6 0.35 -24.97 12.09
N HIS A 7 0.75 -26.19 12.42
CA HIS A 7 2.12 -26.39 12.95
C HIS A 7 3.22 -26.47 11.86
N GLN A 8 2.87 -26.85 10.63
CA GLN A 8 3.88 -27.14 9.59
C GLN A 8 4.28 -25.91 8.75
N TYR A 9 3.48 -24.83 8.73
CA TYR A 9 3.87 -23.58 8.07
C TYR A 9 4.88 -22.75 8.85
N ALA A 10 5.13 -23.09 10.13
CA ALA A 10 6.15 -22.44 10.95
C ALA A 10 7.58 -22.93 10.65
N SER A 11 7.74 -23.96 9.80
CA SER A 11 9.04 -24.55 9.48
C SER A 11 9.56 -24.20 8.09
N MET A 12 8.81 -23.51 7.22
CA MET A 12 9.34 -23.07 5.92
C MET A 12 10.40 -21.98 6.14
N GLY A 13 11.52 -22.06 5.42
CA GLY A 13 12.76 -21.30 5.69
C GLY A 13 12.49 -19.88 6.17
N LYS A 14 13.04 -19.55 7.34
CA LYS A 14 12.72 -18.45 8.30
C LYS A 14 12.30 -17.08 7.74
N TRP A 15 12.54 -16.81 6.46
CA TRP A 15 12.26 -15.55 5.77
C TRP A 15 11.12 -15.62 4.74
N SER A 16 10.86 -16.79 4.16
CA SER A 16 9.80 -17.00 3.15
C SER A 16 8.40 -17.00 3.75
N VAL A 17 8.25 -17.60 4.93
CA VAL A 17 6.99 -17.63 5.69
C VAL A 17 6.56 -16.23 6.10
N LEU A 18 7.50 -15.39 6.56
CA LEU A 18 7.20 -14.03 6.98
C LEU A 18 6.59 -13.21 5.83
N ARG A 19 7.09 -13.37 4.60
CA ARG A 19 6.54 -12.66 3.43
C ARG A 19 5.16 -13.14 3.01
N VAL A 20 4.88 -14.45 3.12
CA VAL A 20 3.54 -14.99 2.89
C VAL A 20 2.58 -14.50 3.98
N TRP A 21 3.05 -14.40 5.22
CA TRP A 21 2.28 -13.86 6.35
C TRP A 21 2.02 -12.36 6.20
N ASP A 22 2.99 -11.58 5.74
CA ASP A 22 2.81 -10.15 5.47
C ASP A 22 1.67 -9.93 4.48
N VAL A 23 1.63 -10.68 3.37
CA VAL A 23 0.55 -10.60 2.37
C VAL A 23 -0.77 -11.13 2.93
N LEU A 24 -0.76 -12.23 3.69
CA LEU A 24 -1.96 -12.77 4.33
C LEU A 24 -2.59 -11.80 5.34
N LEU A 25 -1.77 -11.15 6.15
CA LEU A 25 -2.21 -10.14 7.13
C LEU A 25 -2.66 -8.84 6.44
N PHE A 26 -2.02 -8.47 5.34
CA PHE A 26 -2.40 -7.30 4.54
C PHE A 26 -3.72 -7.49 3.77
N GLU A 27 -3.89 -8.62 3.09
CA GLU A 27 -5.12 -8.95 2.36
C GLU A 27 -6.28 -9.37 3.30
N GLY A 28 -5.96 -9.79 4.53
CA GLY A 28 -6.94 -10.21 5.53
C GLY A 28 -7.71 -11.49 5.16
N ASN A 29 -7.21 -12.26 4.19
CA ASN A 29 -7.92 -13.39 3.62
C ASN A 29 -7.06 -14.66 3.46
N ARG A 30 -7.72 -15.83 3.53
CA ARG A 30 -7.13 -17.17 3.40
C ARG A 30 -6.76 -17.53 1.96
N VAL A 31 -7.18 -16.73 0.98
CA VAL A 31 -6.85 -16.90 -0.45
C VAL A 31 -5.34 -17.07 -0.64
N MET A 32 -4.53 -16.27 0.06
CA MET A 32 -3.06 -16.31 -0.06
C MET A 32 -2.48 -17.67 0.36
N LEU A 33 -3.10 -18.40 1.30
CA LEU A 33 -2.66 -19.75 1.67
C LEU A 33 -2.87 -20.75 0.53
N PHE A 34 -4.02 -20.67 -0.14
CA PHE A 34 -4.34 -21.56 -1.27
C PHE A 34 -3.47 -21.25 -2.48
N ARG A 35 -3.27 -19.97 -2.79
CA ARG A 35 -2.37 -19.53 -3.88
C ARG A 35 -0.92 -19.97 -3.63
N THR A 36 -0.44 -19.82 -2.39
CA THR A 36 0.91 -20.26 -2.01
C THR A 36 1.02 -21.79 -2.07
N ALA A 37 0.03 -22.52 -1.58
CA ALA A 37 0.03 -23.98 -1.65
C ALA A 37 0.04 -24.49 -3.09
N LEU A 38 -0.73 -23.87 -4.00
CA LEU A 38 -0.73 -24.22 -5.41
C LEU A 38 0.60 -23.90 -6.11
N ALA A 39 1.18 -22.73 -5.84
CA ALA A 39 2.52 -22.39 -6.34
C ALA A 39 3.59 -23.39 -5.86
N LEU A 40 3.52 -23.81 -4.60
CA LEU A 40 4.40 -24.87 -4.07
C LEU A 40 4.17 -26.21 -4.78
N MET A 41 2.93 -26.58 -5.04
CA MET A 41 2.63 -27.82 -5.79
C MET A 41 3.13 -27.74 -7.23
N GLU A 42 3.12 -26.56 -7.86
CA GLU A 42 3.62 -26.36 -9.22
C GLU A 42 5.14 -26.44 -9.32
N PHE A 43 5.88 -25.85 -8.37
CA PHE A 43 7.34 -25.96 -8.34
C PHE A 43 7.85 -27.40 -8.26
N TYR A 44 7.07 -28.29 -7.65
CA TYR A 44 7.41 -29.71 -7.51
C TYR A 44 6.53 -30.61 -8.38
N GLY A 45 5.69 -30.04 -9.23
CA GLY A 45 4.85 -30.79 -10.16
C GLY A 45 5.67 -31.82 -10.96
N PRO A 46 6.82 -31.43 -11.56
CA PRO A 46 7.67 -32.38 -12.28
C PRO A 46 8.20 -33.52 -11.40
N THR A 47 8.63 -33.22 -10.18
CA THR A 47 9.19 -34.21 -9.25
C THR A 47 8.10 -35.16 -8.73
N LEU A 48 6.92 -34.64 -8.42
CA LEU A 48 5.77 -35.39 -7.91
C LEU A 48 5.15 -36.31 -8.96
N ILE A 49 5.19 -35.92 -10.25
CA ILE A 49 4.72 -36.77 -11.35
C ILE A 49 5.68 -37.96 -11.58
N THR A 50 6.96 -37.80 -11.26
CA THR A 50 7.96 -38.87 -11.39
C THR A 50 7.99 -39.86 -10.22
N THR A 51 7.42 -39.50 -9.06
CA THR A 51 7.34 -40.40 -7.90
C THR A 51 6.30 -41.49 -8.14
N LYS A 52 6.71 -42.76 -7.99
CA LYS A 52 5.85 -43.94 -8.19
C LYS A 52 5.13 -44.39 -6.92
N ASP A 53 5.64 -43.99 -5.74
CA ASP A 53 5.09 -44.39 -4.45
C ASP A 53 4.52 -43.18 -3.67
N ALA A 54 3.43 -43.43 -2.94
CA ALA A 54 2.78 -42.43 -2.10
C ALA A 54 3.64 -42.06 -0.89
N GLY A 55 4.47 -42.97 -0.39
CA GLY A 55 5.43 -42.70 0.68
C GLY A 55 6.49 -41.69 0.26
N ASP A 56 7.09 -41.89 -0.92
CA ASP A 56 8.10 -41.00 -1.50
C ASP A 56 7.55 -39.59 -1.80
N ALA A 57 6.30 -39.50 -2.26
CA ALA A 57 5.63 -38.22 -2.46
C ALA A 57 5.45 -37.46 -1.13
N ILE A 58 5.11 -38.16 -0.04
CA ILE A 58 4.96 -37.56 1.29
C ILE A 58 6.30 -37.11 1.85
N THR A 59 7.36 -37.92 1.73
CA THR A 59 8.70 -37.55 2.21
C THR A 59 9.26 -36.37 1.42
N LEU A 60 9.02 -36.31 0.10
CA LEU A 60 9.34 -35.16 -0.73
C LEU A 60 8.63 -33.90 -0.22
N LEU A 61 7.31 -33.93 -0.08
CA LEU A 61 6.51 -32.80 0.43
C LEU A 61 6.93 -32.37 1.84
N GLN A 62 7.27 -33.32 2.71
CA GLN A 62 7.75 -33.02 4.06
C GLN A 62 9.14 -32.38 4.05
N SER A 63 10.07 -32.90 3.25
CA SER A 63 11.43 -32.37 3.10
C SER A 63 11.44 -30.93 2.55
N MET A 64 10.47 -30.58 1.71
CA MET A 64 10.27 -29.22 1.18
C MET A 64 9.96 -28.20 2.27
N THR A 65 9.34 -28.62 3.38
CA THR A 65 9.07 -27.71 4.49
C THR A 65 10.37 -27.17 5.07
N GLY A 66 11.51 -27.86 4.92
CA GLY A 66 12.82 -27.38 5.35
C GLY A 66 13.63 -26.62 4.29
N SER A 67 13.20 -26.59 3.02
CA SER A 67 13.95 -25.93 1.95
C SER A 67 13.75 -24.42 1.94
N THR A 68 14.82 -23.67 1.71
CA THR A 68 14.76 -22.21 1.57
C THR A 68 14.23 -21.83 0.20
N PHE A 69 13.04 -21.26 0.15
CA PHE A 69 12.45 -20.69 -1.06
C PHE A 69 12.89 -19.24 -1.26
N ASP A 70 13.07 -18.81 -2.51
CA ASP A 70 13.07 -17.39 -2.84
C ASP A 70 11.68 -16.84 -2.53
N SER A 71 11.62 -16.04 -1.47
CA SER A 71 10.39 -15.47 -0.94
C SER A 71 9.70 -14.55 -1.94
N SER A 72 10.47 -13.87 -2.79
CA SER A 72 9.94 -12.95 -3.80
C SER A 72 9.31 -13.71 -4.97
N GLN A 73 10.00 -14.74 -5.46
CA GLN A 73 9.50 -15.60 -6.52
C GLN A 73 8.27 -16.41 -6.10
N LEU A 74 8.25 -16.92 -4.86
CA LEU A 74 7.11 -17.66 -4.31
C LEU A 74 5.86 -16.78 -4.25
N VAL A 75 5.96 -15.58 -3.67
CA VAL A 75 4.82 -14.64 -3.58
C VAL A 75 4.39 -14.17 -4.96
N PHE A 76 5.33 -13.88 -5.86
CA PHE A 76 5.02 -13.48 -7.23
C PHE A 76 4.26 -14.58 -7.98
N THR A 77 4.73 -15.82 -7.92
CA THR A 77 4.10 -16.97 -8.59
C THR A 77 2.72 -17.27 -7.99
N ALA A 78 2.59 -17.20 -6.65
CA ALA A 78 1.31 -17.36 -5.97
C ALA A 78 0.29 -16.28 -6.40
N CYS A 79 0.69 -15.01 -6.42
CA CYS A 79 -0.21 -13.91 -6.74
C CYS A 79 -0.55 -13.82 -8.24
N MET A 80 0.43 -14.00 -9.11
CA MET A 80 0.26 -13.84 -10.56
C MET A 80 -0.24 -15.10 -11.24
N GLY A 81 0.20 -16.29 -10.81
CA GLY A 81 -0.16 -17.57 -11.41
C GLY A 81 -1.54 -18.08 -11.02
N TYR A 82 -2.04 -17.69 -9.83
CA TYR A 82 -3.29 -18.20 -9.26
C TYR A 82 -4.32 -17.10 -8.98
N GLN A 83 -4.42 -16.12 -9.87
CA GLN A 83 -5.40 -15.02 -9.79
C GLN A 83 -6.85 -15.54 -9.80
N ASP A 84 -7.11 -16.66 -10.46
CA ASP A 84 -8.44 -17.29 -10.54
C ASP A 84 -8.91 -17.91 -9.21
N VAL A 85 -8.02 -17.99 -8.21
CA VAL A 85 -8.33 -18.38 -6.84
C VAL A 85 -8.75 -17.13 -6.09
N ASN A 86 -10.05 -16.86 -6.07
CA ASN A 86 -10.66 -15.71 -5.42
C ASN A 86 -11.60 -16.14 -4.29
N GLU A 87 -11.92 -15.22 -3.38
CA GLU A 87 -12.71 -15.53 -2.20
C GLU A 87 -14.10 -16.07 -2.54
N CYS A 88 -14.76 -15.50 -3.56
CA CYS A 88 -16.08 -15.97 -3.99
C CYS A 88 -16.05 -17.45 -4.38
N ARG A 89 -15.05 -17.86 -5.16
CA ARG A 89 -14.87 -19.24 -5.64
C ARG A 89 -14.49 -20.20 -4.50
N LEU A 90 -13.65 -19.75 -3.56
CA LEU A 90 -13.31 -20.51 -2.36
C LEU A 90 -14.52 -20.70 -1.44
N GLN A 91 -15.37 -19.68 -1.33
CA GLN A 91 -16.59 -19.73 -0.54
C GLN A 91 -17.64 -20.66 -1.15
N GLU A 92 -17.76 -20.70 -2.48
CA GLU A 92 -18.58 -21.69 -3.21
C GLU A 92 -18.06 -23.12 -3.01
N LEU A 93 -16.74 -23.34 -3.12
CA LEU A 93 -16.16 -24.65 -2.85
C LEU A 93 -16.41 -25.08 -1.40
N ARG A 94 -16.28 -24.14 -0.46
CA ARG A 94 -16.55 -24.39 0.96
C ARG A 94 -18.01 -24.73 1.18
N SER A 95 -18.97 -24.00 0.61
CA SER A 95 -20.40 -24.30 0.79
C SER A 95 -20.75 -25.68 0.24
N LYS A 96 -20.13 -26.10 -0.88
CA LYS A 96 -20.31 -27.43 -1.47
C LYS A 96 -19.75 -28.57 -0.62
N HIS A 97 -18.57 -28.39 -0.01
CA HIS A 97 -17.87 -29.47 0.71
C HIS A 97 -18.13 -29.48 2.23
N ARG A 98 -18.62 -28.37 2.79
CA ARG A 98 -18.91 -28.24 4.22
C ARG A 98 -19.88 -29.32 4.74
N PRO A 99 -20.97 -29.68 4.03
CA PRO A 99 -21.86 -30.75 4.49
C PRO A 99 -21.16 -32.10 4.60
N ALA A 100 -20.34 -32.47 3.61
CA ALA A 100 -19.60 -33.73 3.59
C ALA A 100 -18.54 -33.81 4.70
N VAL A 101 -17.81 -32.70 4.94
CA VAL A 101 -16.81 -32.63 6.02
C VAL A 101 -17.47 -32.69 7.39
N MET A 102 -18.61 -32.01 7.57
CA MET A 102 -19.38 -32.07 8.82
C MET A 102 -19.91 -33.48 9.06
N ALA A 103 -20.44 -34.16 8.05
CA ALA A 103 -20.89 -35.54 8.15
C ALA A 103 -19.73 -36.50 8.51
N ALA A 104 -18.59 -36.41 7.82
CA ALA A 104 -17.42 -37.23 8.13
C ALA A 104 -16.84 -36.94 9.52
N PHE A 105 -16.88 -35.68 9.97
CA PHE A 105 -16.46 -35.30 11.32
C PHE A 105 -17.41 -35.83 12.38
N GLU A 106 -18.71 -35.76 12.14
CA GLU A 106 -19.74 -36.31 13.02
C GLU A 106 -19.64 -37.83 13.13
N GLU A 107 -19.41 -38.55 12.03
CA GLU A 107 -19.12 -39.98 12.05
C GLU A 107 -17.85 -40.30 12.85
N ARG A 108 -16.80 -39.49 12.71
CA ARG A 108 -15.56 -39.66 13.46
C ARG A 108 -15.75 -39.38 14.96
N LEU A 109 -16.57 -38.41 15.31
CA LEU A 109 -16.96 -38.12 16.69
C LEU A 109 -17.80 -39.24 17.28
N LYS A 110 -18.77 -39.77 16.53
CA LYS A 110 -19.56 -40.95 16.93
C LYS A 110 -18.66 -42.17 17.16
N GLY A 111 -17.65 -42.38 16.30
CA GLY A 111 -16.65 -43.43 16.48
C GLY A 111 -15.75 -43.23 17.72
N LEU A 112 -15.31 -41.98 17.98
CA LEU A 112 -14.54 -41.63 19.17
C LEU A 112 -15.35 -41.74 20.46
N GLN A 113 -16.63 -41.39 20.42
CA GLN A 113 -17.53 -41.51 21.55
C GLN A 113 -17.85 -42.97 21.83
N ALA A 114 -18.15 -43.78 20.81
CA ALA A 114 -18.30 -45.23 20.94
C ALA A 114 -17.04 -45.91 21.51
N TRP A 115 -15.85 -45.43 21.12
CA TRP A 115 -14.59 -45.90 21.70
C TRP A 115 -14.45 -45.51 23.18
N ARG A 116 -14.78 -44.27 23.56
CA ARG A 116 -14.78 -43.83 24.98
C ARG A 116 -15.78 -44.63 25.81
N ASP A 117 -16.99 -44.78 25.31
CA ASP A 117 -18.05 -45.52 26.00
C ASP A 117 -17.66 -47.00 26.17
N SER A 118 -16.98 -47.61 25.18
CA SER A 118 -16.44 -48.97 25.29
C SER A 118 -15.33 -49.10 26.34
N LYS A 119 -14.53 -48.04 26.55
CA LYS A 119 -13.44 -47.99 27.51
C LYS A 119 -13.95 -47.75 28.94
N ASP A 120 -14.98 -46.93 29.10
CA ASP A 120 -15.66 -46.69 30.38
C ASP A 120 -16.53 -47.89 30.80
N LEU A 121 -17.10 -48.64 29.84
CA LEU A 121 -17.74 -49.93 30.09
C LEU A 121 -16.75 -51.00 30.58
N LEU A 122 -15.50 -50.97 30.11
CA LEU A 122 -14.42 -51.84 30.62
C LEU A 122 -13.93 -51.40 32.01
N ALA A 123 -13.85 -50.10 32.28
CA ALA A 123 -13.47 -49.58 33.59
C ALA A 123 -14.56 -49.84 34.66
N SER A 124 -15.84 -49.71 34.31
CA SER A 124 -16.96 -50.01 35.21
C SER A 124 -17.14 -51.51 35.48
N LYS A 125 -16.73 -52.40 34.56
CA LYS A 125 -16.65 -53.84 34.83
C LYS A 125 -15.54 -54.23 35.80
N LEU A 126 -14.48 -53.43 35.93
CA LEU A 126 -13.41 -53.66 36.90
C LEU A 126 -13.70 -53.09 38.30
N TYR A 127 -14.57 -52.07 38.40
CA TYR A 127 -14.87 -51.43 39.68
C TYR A 127 -16.03 -52.06 40.47
N ASN A 128 -16.86 -52.91 39.84
CA ASN A 128 -17.99 -53.57 40.52
C ASN A 128 -17.66 -54.95 41.10
N SER A 129 -16.39 -55.40 41.10
CA SER A 129 -16.04 -56.74 41.61
C SER A 129 -15.85 -56.82 43.13
N LYS A 130 -15.77 -55.72 43.87
CA LYS A 130 -15.64 -55.79 45.34
C LYS A 130 -16.26 -54.57 46.01
N GLN A 131 -17.49 -54.70 46.46
CA GLN A 131 -17.95 -54.04 47.68
C GLN A 131 -19.19 -54.75 48.23
N ASP A 132 -19.03 -55.34 49.42
CA ASP A 132 -20.05 -55.37 50.46
C ASP A 132 -19.34 -55.47 51.85
N PRO A 133 -19.97 -55.02 52.96
CA PRO A 133 -19.38 -54.02 53.85
C PRO A 133 -19.41 -54.42 55.35
N LYS A 134 -18.97 -53.50 56.23
CA LYS A 134 -18.96 -53.48 57.72
C LYS A 134 -17.60 -53.89 58.31
N SER A 135 -16.98 -53.24 59.30
CA SER A 135 -17.36 -52.18 60.25
C SER A 135 -16.19 -51.89 61.22
N VAL A 136 -16.24 -50.75 61.94
CA VAL A 136 -15.59 -50.42 63.24
C VAL A 136 -14.09 -50.01 63.16
N LEU A 137 -13.70 -48.72 63.24
CA LEU A 137 -13.66 -47.78 64.39
C LEU A 137 -12.69 -48.17 65.53
N LEU A 138 -11.50 -47.54 65.60
CA LEU A 138 -11.01 -46.94 66.86
C LEU A 138 -9.81 -45.99 66.67
N ASN A 139 -9.88 -44.93 67.46
CA ASN A 139 -9.05 -43.72 67.60
C ASN A 139 -7.64 -43.94 68.21
N PHE A 140 -6.69 -43.01 67.99
CA PHE A 140 -6.32 -41.87 68.88
C PHE A 140 -4.89 -41.34 68.63
N SER A 141 -4.78 -40.00 68.46
CA SER A 141 -3.76 -39.01 68.92
C SER A 141 -2.32 -39.46 69.29
N LYS A 142 -1.22 -38.70 69.10
CA LYS A 142 -0.91 -37.35 69.64
C LYS A 142 0.56 -36.96 69.34
N ALA A 143 0.83 -35.65 69.39
CA ALA A 143 2.04 -34.98 69.90
C ALA A 143 3.31 -34.81 69.01
N SER A 144 3.45 -33.56 68.56
CA SER A 144 4.66 -32.78 68.28
C SER A 144 5.58 -32.57 69.49
N LEU A 145 6.91 -32.44 69.28
CA LEU A 145 7.78 -31.29 69.66
C LEU A 145 9.29 -31.63 69.76
N SER A 146 10.07 -31.01 68.87
CA SER A 146 11.36 -30.29 69.05
C SER A 146 12.55 -30.80 69.90
N ARG A 147 13.73 -30.63 69.26
CA ARG A 147 14.99 -29.94 69.69
C ARG A 147 16.21 -30.75 70.17
N SER A 148 17.29 -30.55 69.39
CA SER A 148 18.68 -30.21 69.77
C SER A 148 19.71 -31.27 70.17
N GLU A 149 20.85 -31.18 69.45
CA GLU A 149 22.27 -31.27 69.90
C GLU A 149 22.83 -32.64 70.31
N SER A 150 23.80 -33.21 69.59
CA SER A 150 25.26 -32.93 69.54
C SER A 150 26.03 -33.97 70.37
N GLY A 151 27.08 -34.57 69.80
CA GLY A 151 28.08 -35.34 70.57
C GLY A 151 28.60 -36.62 69.91
N SER A 152 29.91 -36.63 69.66
CA SER A 152 30.76 -37.66 69.04
C SER A 152 31.10 -38.85 69.97
N SER A 153 31.33 -40.06 69.42
CA SER A 153 32.62 -40.79 69.43
C SER A 153 32.57 -42.34 69.50
N SER A 154 33.32 -42.97 68.58
CA SER A 154 34.28 -44.09 68.72
C SER A 154 33.89 -45.49 69.26
N ASN A 155 33.94 -46.46 68.32
CA ASN A 155 34.57 -47.80 68.31
C ASN A 155 34.13 -48.91 69.27
N ALA A 156 33.65 -50.04 68.72
CA ALA A 156 34.39 -51.33 68.61
C ALA A 156 33.43 -52.48 68.21
N ASP A 157 33.90 -53.32 67.27
CA ASP A 157 33.36 -54.63 66.87
C ASP A 157 33.37 -55.64 68.03
N ASP A 158 32.39 -56.56 68.11
CA ASP A 158 32.51 -57.94 67.57
C ASP A 158 31.33 -58.84 68.01
N VAL A 159 30.63 -59.39 67.01
CA VAL A 159 30.12 -60.78 66.87
C VAL A 159 29.32 -61.42 68.02
N LEU A 160 28.05 -61.82 67.76
CA LEU A 160 27.61 -63.24 67.78
C LEU A 160 26.13 -63.49 67.35
N ILE A 161 26.00 -64.18 66.21
CA ILE A 161 25.03 -65.24 65.81
C ILE A 161 23.53 -64.94 65.55
N CYS A 162 23.16 -65.36 64.33
CA CYS A 162 21.85 -65.41 63.68
C CYS A 162 20.86 -66.38 64.34
N LEU A 163 19.56 -66.10 64.15
CA LEU A 163 18.49 -67.01 63.68
C LEU A 163 17.15 -66.58 64.28
N THR A 164 16.18 -66.14 63.45
CA THR A 164 14.74 -66.50 63.46
C THR A 164 13.99 -65.60 62.45
N GLY A 165 13.30 -66.20 61.46
CA GLY A 165 12.18 -65.54 60.75
C GLY A 165 12.34 -65.28 59.25
N ASP A 166 12.39 -66.34 58.45
CA ASP A 166 12.50 -66.36 56.98
C ASP A 166 11.15 -66.11 56.27
N GLY A 167 10.62 -64.89 56.31
CA GLY A 167 9.39 -64.58 55.55
C GLY A 167 9.03 -63.10 55.38
N GLU A 168 9.52 -62.22 56.24
CA GLU A 168 9.22 -60.76 56.15
C GLU A 168 10.35 -59.91 55.55
N ILE A 169 11.55 -60.49 55.40
CA ILE A 169 12.76 -59.75 54.98
C ILE A 169 12.76 -59.47 53.46
N ASP A 170 12.15 -60.37 52.67
CA ASP A 170 12.10 -60.26 51.19
C ASP A 170 11.18 -59.12 50.72
N TYR A 171 10.03 -58.94 51.38
CA TYR A 171 9.11 -57.81 51.12
C TYR A 171 9.72 -56.46 51.49
N PHE A 172 10.50 -56.41 52.57
CA PHE A 172 11.13 -55.18 53.04
C PHE A 172 12.26 -54.72 52.10
N GLN A 173 13.04 -55.66 51.56
CA GLN A 173 14.08 -55.35 50.56
C GLN A 173 13.51 -54.89 49.21
N ASP A 174 12.39 -55.48 48.74
CA ASP A 174 11.72 -55.00 47.51
C ASP A 174 11.13 -53.60 47.69
N LEU A 175 10.54 -53.31 48.87
CA LEU A 175 10.04 -51.97 49.19
C LEU A 175 11.16 -50.93 49.20
N GLN A 176 12.31 -51.27 49.78
CA GLN A 176 13.50 -50.41 49.79
C GLN A 176 14.05 -50.18 48.36
N GLY A 177 14.03 -51.21 47.52
CA GLY A 177 14.40 -51.13 46.10
C GLY A 177 13.45 -50.24 45.28
N GLN A 178 12.14 -50.34 45.51
CA GLN A 178 11.15 -49.45 44.90
C GLN A 178 11.34 -47.99 45.31
N VAL A 179 11.61 -47.72 46.58
CA VAL A 179 11.92 -46.37 47.07
C VAL A 179 13.19 -45.82 46.42
N LEU A 180 14.21 -46.65 46.21
CA LEU A 180 15.44 -46.24 45.52
C LEU A 180 15.17 -45.86 44.04
N ARG A 181 14.36 -46.65 43.33
CA ARG A 181 13.95 -46.38 41.94
C ARG A 181 13.15 -45.08 41.85
N LEU A 182 12.13 -44.93 42.70
CA LEU A 182 11.31 -43.72 42.77
C LEU A 182 12.14 -42.48 43.12
N LYS A 183 13.14 -42.61 44.00
CA LYS A 183 14.08 -41.52 44.31
C LYS A 183 14.93 -41.13 43.10
N GLY A 184 15.40 -42.11 42.32
CA GLY A 184 16.12 -41.86 41.07
C GLY A 184 15.27 -41.16 40.02
N GLU A 185 14.03 -41.62 39.82
CA GLU A 185 13.07 -40.98 38.92
C GLU A 185 12.72 -39.56 39.36
N LEU A 186 12.52 -39.34 40.67
CA LEU A 186 12.27 -38.01 41.22
C LEU A 186 13.46 -37.06 40.99
N CYS A 187 14.69 -37.51 41.19
CA CYS A 187 15.88 -36.72 40.89
C CYS A 187 15.98 -36.36 39.41
N ASN A 188 15.74 -37.31 38.51
CA ASN A 188 15.74 -37.07 37.07
C ASN A 188 14.66 -36.05 36.69
N LEU A 189 13.44 -36.21 37.20
CA LEU A 189 12.33 -35.30 36.92
C LEU A 189 12.60 -33.86 37.44
N VAL A 190 13.26 -33.73 38.59
CA VAL A 190 13.65 -32.43 39.15
C VAL A 190 14.70 -31.75 38.28
N GLU A 191 15.71 -32.48 37.78
CA GLU A 191 16.71 -31.93 36.86
C GLU A 191 16.12 -31.59 35.48
N GLU A 192 15.21 -32.42 34.96
CA GLU A 192 14.47 -32.11 33.74
C GLU A 192 13.65 -30.82 33.89
N LYS A 193 12.92 -30.67 35.01
CA LYS A 193 12.17 -29.44 35.32
C LYS A 193 13.10 -28.23 35.42
N ARG A 194 14.26 -28.37 36.07
CA ARG A 194 15.26 -27.30 36.18
C ARG A 194 15.80 -26.89 34.82
N SER A 195 16.12 -27.86 33.95
CA SER A 195 16.58 -27.60 32.59
C SER A 195 15.51 -26.92 31.72
N ALA A 196 14.24 -27.28 31.92
CA ALA A 196 13.12 -26.68 31.21
C ALA A 196 12.88 -25.23 31.63
N LEU A 197 13.04 -24.92 32.93
CA LEU A 197 12.97 -23.55 33.44
C LEU A 197 14.07 -22.67 32.85
N LEU A 198 15.33 -23.15 32.85
CA LEU A 198 16.45 -22.40 32.27
C LEU A 198 16.23 -22.10 30.78
N ARG A 199 15.76 -23.10 30.00
CA ARG A 199 15.41 -22.88 28.58
C ARG A 199 14.26 -21.88 28.40
N ALA A 200 13.29 -21.86 29.31
CA ALA A 200 12.20 -20.88 29.26
C ALA A 200 12.70 -19.46 29.53
N GLU A 201 13.58 -19.27 30.51
CA GLU A 201 14.22 -18.00 30.81
C GLU A 201 15.09 -17.49 29.64
N GLU A 202 15.90 -18.37 29.02
CA GLU A 202 16.69 -18.04 27.83
C GLU A 202 15.81 -17.59 26.66
N LEU A 203 14.68 -18.28 26.43
CA LEU A 203 13.71 -17.93 25.40
C LEU A 203 13.01 -16.60 25.70
N GLU A 204 12.70 -16.30 26.96
CA GLU A 204 12.14 -15.02 27.37
C GLU A 204 13.10 -13.87 27.08
N VAL A 205 14.39 -14.03 27.43
CA VAL A 205 15.43 -13.05 27.13
C VAL A 205 15.58 -12.84 25.62
N ALA A 206 15.61 -13.93 24.84
CA ALA A 206 15.72 -13.85 23.38
C ALA A 206 14.50 -13.16 22.74
N LEU A 207 13.28 -13.44 23.24
CA LEU A 207 12.07 -12.74 22.81
C LEU A 207 12.11 -11.26 23.17
N MET A 208 12.59 -10.92 24.37
CA MET A 208 12.69 -9.54 24.82
C MET A 208 13.72 -8.74 23.99
N GLU A 209 14.85 -9.34 23.64
CA GLU A 209 15.85 -8.80 22.71
C GLU A 209 15.28 -8.62 21.28
N MET A 210 14.57 -9.62 20.76
CA MET A 210 13.95 -9.56 19.44
C MET A 210 12.87 -8.47 19.35
N VAL A 211 12.07 -8.28 20.41
CA VAL A 211 11.07 -7.21 20.50
C VAL A 211 11.74 -5.83 20.57
N LYS A 212 12.91 -5.70 21.22
CA LYS A 212 13.69 -4.44 21.19
C LYS A 212 14.25 -4.13 19.81
N GLN A 213 14.68 -5.15 19.08
CA GLN A 213 15.14 -5.05 17.69
C GLN A 213 13.99 -4.96 16.68
N ASP A 214 12.72 -4.97 17.11
CA ASP A 214 11.58 -4.86 16.22
C ASP A 214 11.65 -3.53 15.45
N ASN A 215 11.99 -3.64 14.16
CA ASN A 215 12.16 -2.53 13.22
C ASN A 215 10.89 -1.68 13.07
N ARG A 216 9.76 -2.14 13.59
CA ARG A 216 8.46 -1.45 13.57
C ARG A 216 8.55 0.01 14.00
N ARG A 217 9.31 0.35 15.06
CA ARG A 217 9.42 1.77 15.49
C ARG A 217 10.14 2.63 14.45
N HIS A 218 11.23 2.12 13.88
CA HIS A 218 11.99 2.82 12.85
C HIS A 218 11.20 2.92 11.54
N LEU A 219 10.53 1.84 11.13
CA LEU A 219 9.63 1.81 9.98
C LEU A 219 8.46 2.77 10.17
N ASN A 220 7.83 2.81 11.34
CA ASN A 220 6.75 3.74 11.64
C ASN A 220 7.23 5.19 11.59
N ALA A 221 8.39 5.50 12.16
CA ALA A 221 8.98 6.84 12.06
C ALA A 221 9.24 7.25 10.60
N LYS A 222 9.73 6.31 9.78
CA LYS A 222 9.96 6.55 8.35
C LYS A 222 8.67 6.70 7.56
N ILE A 223 7.63 5.93 7.89
CA ILE A 223 6.28 6.07 7.33
C ILE A 223 5.72 7.45 7.67
N GLU A 224 5.80 7.87 8.93
CA GLU A 224 5.31 9.18 9.38
C GLU A 224 6.04 10.34 8.69
N GLN A 225 7.36 10.24 8.50
CA GLN A 225 8.13 11.20 7.71
C GLN A 225 7.69 11.27 6.24
N LEU A 226 7.47 10.11 5.60
CA LEU A 226 7.01 10.06 4.22
C LEU A 226 5.59 10.60 4.08
N GLU A 227 4.69 10.28 5.00
CA GLU A 227 3.34 10.82 5.02
C GLU A 227 3.33 12.34 5.19
N GLN A 228 4.20 12.88 6.06
CA GLN A 228 4.37 14.32 6.22
C GLN A 228 4.87 14.96 4.93
N GLY A 229 5.89 14.38 4.28
CA GLY A 229 6.37 14.85 2.98
C GLY A 229 5.29 14.82 1.90
N VAL A 230 4.45 13.79 1.85
CA VAL A 230 3.31 13.70 0.93
C VAL A 230 2.27 14.79 1.21
N ARG A 231 1.97 15.07 2.49
CA ARG A 231 1.06 16.16 2.88
C ARG A 231 1.58 17.52 2.43
N GLU A 232 2.87 17.79 2.64
CA GLU A 232 3.52 19.04 2.23
C GLU A 232 3.51 19.21 0.71
N VAL A 233 3.89 18.18 -0.04
CA VAL A 233 3.87 18.21 -1.51
C VAL A 233 2.44 18.40 -2.03
N ARG A 234 1.44 17.71 -1.48
CA ARG A 234 0.03 17.90 -1.88
C ARG A 234 -0.43 19.33 -1.64
N LYS A 235 -0.06 19.93 -0.51
CA LYS A 235 -0.37 21.33 -0.22
C LYS A 235 0.28 22.27 -1.23
N LEU A 236 1.59 22.12 -1.48
CA LEU A 236 2.31 22.93 -2.46
C LEU A 236 1.73 22.81 -3.88
N VAL A 237 1.31 21.61 -4.27
CA VAL A 237 0.65 21.38 -5.56
C VAL A 237 -0.70 22.09 -5.62
N SER A 238 -1.50 22.04 -4.56
CA SER A 238 -2.77 22.80 -4.48
C SER A 238 -2.51 24.30 -4.61
N ASP A 239 -1.61 24.85 -3.80
CA ASP A 239 -1.29 26.28 -3.82
C ASP A 239 -0.74 26.70 -5.19
N LYS A 240 0.02 25.84 -5.89
CA LYS A 240 0.50 26.13 -7.24
C LYS A 240 -0.63 26.14 -8.25
N LYS A 241 -1.59 25.20 -8.18
CA LYS A 241 -2.78 25.19 -9.04
C LYS A 241 -3.63 26.44 -8.84
N ASP A 242 -3.79 26.89 -7.60
CA ASP A 242 -4.55 28.10 -7.30
C ASP A 242 -3.85 29.36 -7.86
N ARG A 243 -2.52 29.44 -7.73
CA ARG A 243 -1.72 30.51 -8.36
C ARG A 243 -1.78 30.47 -9.90
N GLU A 244 -1.73 29.29 -10.50
CA GLU A 244 -1.83 29.12 -11.95
C GLU A 244 -3.21 29.54 -12.46
N ALA A 245 -4.29 29.16 -11.77
CA ALA A 245 -5.64 29.59 -12.09
C ALA A 245 -5.79 31.12 -12.01
N ALA A 246 -5.22 31.76 -10.98
CA ALA A 246 -5.21 33.22 -10.85
C ALA A 246 -4.43 33.87 -12.00
N MET A 247 -3.27 33.31 -12.38
CA MET A 247 -2.47 33.82 -13.49
C MET A 247 -3.21 33.72 -14.82
N ILE A 248 -3.93 32.62 -15.07
CA ILE A 248 -4.77 32.45 -16.27
C ILE A 248 -5.85 33.54 -16.33
N GLN A 249 -6.52 33.85 -15.22
CA GLN A 249 -7.52 34.92 -15.20
C GLN A 249 -6.91 36.29 -15.53
N VAL A 250 -5.72 36.60 -14.98
CA VAL A 250 -5.01 37.84 -15.30
C VAL A 250 -4.63 37.91 -16.78
N LEU A 251 -4.11 36.81 -17.35
CA LEU A 251 -3.75 36.75 -18.77
C LEU A 251 -4.97 36.95 -19.69
N ILE A 252 -6.11 36.34 -19.36
CA ILE A 252 -7.36 36.54 -20.11
C ILE A 252 -7.80 38.02 -20.04
N GLY A 253 -7.71 38.64 -18.85
CA GLY A 253 -8.01 40.06 -18.68
C GLY A 253 -7.10 40.95 -19.52
N MET A 254 -5.79 40.72 -19.46
CA MET A 254 -4.80 41.46 -20.23
C MET A 254 -4.97 41.29 -21.74
N GLU A 255 -5.29 40.09 -22.21
CA GLU A 255 -5.55 39.83 -23.63
C GLU A 255 -6.80 40.58 -24.12
N GLN A 256 -7.86 40.60 -23.32
CA GLN A 256 -9.08 41.33 -23.65
C GLN A 256 -8.86 42.84 -23.68
N GLU A 257 -8.12 43.39 -22.71
CA GLU A 257 -7.72 44.81 -22.71
C GLU A 257 -6.86 45.14 -23.93
N HIS A 258 -5.86 44.31 -24.23
CA HIS A 258 -5.00 44.49 -25.40
C HIS A 258 -5.81 44.47 -26.70
N LYS A 259 -6.77 43.55 -26.83
CA LYS A 259 -7.67 43.49 -28.00
C LYS A 259 -8.47 44.77 -28.17
N VAL A 260 -9.04 45.31 -27.09
CA VAL A 260 -9.77 46.59 -27.12
C VAL A 260 -8.84 47.74 -27.54
N THR A 261 -7.62 47.78 -27.01
CA THR A 261 -6.65 48.82 -27.40
C THR A 261 -6.24 48.72 -28.87
N GLU A 262 -6.06 47.50 -29.39
CA GLU A 262 -5.72 47.27 -30.80
C GLU A 262 -6.88 47.59 -31.73
N ASP A 263 -8.11 47.28 -31.35
CA ASP A 263 -9.31 47.67 -32.09
C ASP A 263 -9.44 49.20 -32.16
N ALA A 264 -9.19 49.90 -31.05
CA ALA A 264 -9.19 51.37 -31.00
C ALA A 264 -8.06 51.97 -31.86
N ARG A 265 -6.86 51.39 -31.83
CA ARG A 265 -5.74 51.81 -32.69
C ARG A 265 -6.10 51.67 -34.17
N ARG A 266 -6.65 50.51 -34.57
CA ARG A 266 -7.07 50.25 -35.96
C ARG A 266 -8.16 51.23 -36.43
N ALA A 267 -9.13 51.54 -35.57
CA ALA A 267 -10.17 52.53 -35.89
C ALA A 267 -9.57 53.93 -36.10
N ALA A 268 -8.69 54.37 -35.20
CA ALA A 268 -8.01 55.67 -35.34
C ALA A 268 -7.13 55.75 -36.60
N GLU A 269 -6.49 54.65 -37.00
CA GLU A 269 -5.72 54.59 -38.25
C GLU A 269 -6.61 54.71 -39.49
N GLN A 270 -7.77 54.04 -39.49
CA GLN A 270 -8.75 54.16 -40.57
C GLN A 270 -9.29 55.59 -40.67
N ASP A 271 -9.63 56.20 -39.54
CA ASP A 271 -10.09 57.60 -39.50
C ASP A 271 -9.01 58.55 -40.00
N ALA A 272 -7.75 58.38 -39.57
CA ALA A 272 -6.64 59.18 -40.03
C ALA A 272 -6.38 58.98 -41.55
N ALA A 273 -6.51 57.76 -42.07
CA ALA A 273 -6.41 57.51 -43.51
C ALA A 273 -7.54 58.20 -44.29
N ALA A 274 -8.79 58.11 -43.81
CA ALA A 274 -9.92 58.80 -44.41
C ALA A 274 -9.73 60.33 -44.42
N GLN A 275 -9.24 60.90 -43.32
CA GLN A 275 -8.90 62.32 -43.23
C GLN A 275 -7.80 62.72 -44.21
N ARG A 276 -6.73 61.92 -44.36
CA ARG A 276 -5.68 62.17 -45.35
C ARG A 276 -6.21 62.14 -46.78
N HIS A 277 -7.08 61.20 -47.11
CA HIS A 277 -7.71 61.14 -48.43
C HIS A 277 -8.60 62.37 -48.69
N ALA A 278 -9.41 62.78 -47.71
CA ALA A 278 -10.24 63.97 -47.83
C ALA A 278 -9.38 65.24 -48.01
N ALA A 279 -8.28 65.36 -47.26
CA ALA A 279 -7.33 66.45 -47.40
C ALA A 279 -6.67 66.47 -48.78
N GLN A 280 -6.26 65.31 -49.32
CA GLN A 280 -5.69 65.20 -50.66
C GLN A 280 -6.70 65.64 -51.73
N VAL A 281 -7.94 65.16 -51.67
CA VAL A 281 -8.99 65.56 -52.64
C VAL A 281 -9.26 67.05 -52.59
N LEU A 282 -9.24 67.67 -51.40
CA LEU A 282 -9.37 69.11 -51.28
C LEU A 282 -8.16 69.82 -51.89
N GLN A 283 -6.94 69.36 -51.61
CA GLN A 283 -5.72 69.90 -52.19
C GLN A 283 -5.75 69.84 -53.72
N ASP A 284 -6.10 68.68 -54.30
CA ASP A 284 -6.20 68.51 -55.75
C ASP A 284 -7.20 69.52 -56.37
N LYS A 285 -8.36 69.73 -55.73
CA LYS A 285 -9.35 70.74 -56.16
C LYS A 285 -8.84 72.17 -56.03
N TYR A 286 -8.08 72.48 -54.98
CA TYR A 286 -7.46 73.80 -54.83
C TYR A 286 -6.44 74.04 -55.94
N GLU A 287 -5.59 73.05 -56.25
CA GLU A 287 -4.62 73.13 -57.34
C GLU A 287 -5.32 73.32 -58.70
N GLU A 288 -6.40 72.58 -58.97
CA GLU A 288 -7.23 72.75 -60.18
C GLU A 288 -7.86 74.15 -60.26
N ALA A 289 -8.43 74.66 -59.17
CA ALA A 289 -9.01 76.00 -59.12
C ALA A 289 -7.97 77.10 -59.32
N VAL A 290 -6.77 76.95 -58.74
CA VAL A 290 -5.65 77.89 -58.93
C VAL A 290 -5.17 77.87 -60.38
N ALA A 291 -5.04 76.70 -61.01
CA ALA A 291 -4.71 76.60 -62.43
C ALA A 291 -5.77 77.28 -63.31
N GLY A 292 -7.06 77.05 -63.04
CA GLY A 292 -8.16 77.71 -63.76
C GLY A 292 -8.19 79.23 -63.57
N LEU A 293 -7.85 79.73 -62.38
CA LEU A 293 -7.68 81.17 -62.12
C LEU A 293 -6.52 81.75 -62.94
N ALA A 294 -5.37 81.06 -62.99
CA ALA A 294 -4.22 81.50 -63.77
C ALA A 294 -4.55 81.58 -65.29
N GLU A 295 -5.30 80.61 -65.83
CA GLU A 295 -5.78 80.69 -67.22
C GLU A 295 -6.73 81.87 -67.46
N MET A 296 -7.64 82.16 -66.50
CA MET A 296 -8.53 83.32 -66.63
C MET A 296 -7.77 84.65 -66.51
N GLU A 297 -6.75 84.72 -65.65
CA GLU A 297 -5.86 85.87 -65.55
C GLU A 297 -5.11 86.10 -66.86
N GLU A 298 -4.57 85.05 -67.48
CA GLU A 298 -3.94 85.14 -68.81
C GLU A 298 -4.92 85.66 -69.87
N ARG A 299 -6.15 85.13 -69.90
CA ARG A 299 -7.21 85.61 -70.82
C ARG A 299 -7.59 87.07 -70.55
N ALA A 300 -7.66 87.49 -69.29
CA ALA A 300 -7.95 88.87 -68.92
C ALA A 300 -6.82 89.82 -69.37
N VAL A 301 -5.56 89.47 -69.10
CA VAL A 301 -4.38 90.23 -69.55
C VAL A 301 -4.35 90.33 -71.07
N MET A 302 -4.66 89.26 -71.80
CA MET A 302 -4.79 89.30 -73.27
C MET A 302 -5.90 90.24 -73.73
N ALA A 303 -7.08 90.19 -73.09
CA ALA A 303 -8.19 91.08 -73.41
C ALA A 303 -7.86 92.56 -73.12
N GLU A 304 -7.19 92.83 -71.99
CA GLU A 304 -6.70 94.17 -71.65
C GLU A 304 -5.68 94.67 -72.69
N SER A 305 -4.68 93.85 -73.05
CA SER A 305 -3.68 94.20 -74.07
C SER A 305 -4.31 94.45 -75.45
N MET A 306 -5.30 93.64 -75.85
CA MET A 306 -6.06 93.85 -77.08
C MET A 306 -6.86 95.16 -77.03
N LEU A 307 -7.49 95.47 -75.90
CA LEU A 307 -8.21 96.74 -75.71
C LEU A 307 -7.24 97.91 -75.79
N GLU A 308 -6.09 97.85 -75.12
CA GLU A 308 -5.04 98.85 -75.22
C GLU A 308 -4.57 99.04 -76.67
N ALA A 309 -4.37 97.95 -77.42
CA ALA A 309 -4.00 98.01 -78.83
C ALA A 309 -5.09 98.70 -79.67
N THR A 310 -6.38 98.40 -79.44
CA THR A 310 -7.48 99.09 -80.14
C THR A 310 -7.58 100.57 -79.76
N LEU A 311 -7.32 100.94 -78.50
CA LEU A 311 -7.25 102.34 -78.07
C LEU A 311 -6.07 103.07 -78.73
N GLN A 312 -4.91 102.44 -78.84
CA GLN A 312 -3.76 103.00 -79.55
C GLN A 312 -4.05 103.16 -81.04
N TYR A 313 -4.67 102.17 -81.68
CA TYR A 313 -5.10 102.26 -83.09
C TYR A 313 -6.10 103.39 -83.32
N HIS A 314 -7.09 103.55 -82.43
CA HIS A 314 -8.08 104.62 -82.53
C HIS A 314 -7.44 106.01 -82.33
N LYS A 315 -6.45 106.13 -81.43
CA LYS A 315 -5.62 107.34 -81.31
C LYS A 315 -4.76 107.62 -82.55
N ALA A 316 -4.44 106.60 -83.34
CA ALA A 316 -3.61 106.71 -84.54
C ALA A 316 -4.40 106.93 -85.86
N GLN A 317 -5.74 106.96 -85.84
CA GLN A 317 -6.51 107.32 -87.05
C GLN A 317 -6.49 108.84 -87.31
N PRO A 318 -6.25 109.28 -88.56
CA PRO A 318 -6.42 110.68 -88.95
C PRO A 318 -7.90 111.01 -89.21
N SER A 319 -8.37 112.10 -88.60
CA SER A 319 -9.69 112.66 -88.85
C SER A 319 -9.87 113.02 -90.35
N PRO A 320 -11.00 112.67 -91.01
CA PRO A 320 -11.20 112.99 -92.41
C PRO A 320 -11.43 114.49 -92.61
N ARG A 321 -10.51 115.16 -93.33
CA ARG A 321 -10.74 116.50 -93.89
C ARG A 321 -11.78 116.41 -95.01
N TYR A 322 -12.97 116.95 -94.78
CA TYR A 322 -13.78 117.52 -95.86
C TYR A 322 -13.52 119.02 -95.94
N VAL A 323 -13.02 119.45 -97.10
CA VAL A 323 -12.96 120.84 -97.55
C VAL A 323 -14.16 121.10 -98.44
N LEU A 324 -14.71 122.32 -98.34
CA LEU A 324 -15.55 123.09 -99.28
C LEU A 324 -16.84 123.55 -98.58
N SER A 325 -17.36 124.76 -98.73
CA SER A 325 -16.87 126.03 -99.25
C SER A 325 -18.06 127.00 -99.13
N TYR A 326 -17.81 128.20 -98.62
CA TYR A 326 -18.52 129.48 -98.81
C TYR A 326 -20.06 129.57 -98.84
N THR A 327 -20.57 130.49 -98.01
CA THR A 327 -21.42 131.68 -98.34
C THR A 327 -22.37 132.00 -97.16
N TYR A 328 -22.73 133.22 -96.77
CA TYR A 328 -22.15 134.59 -96.75
C TYR A 328 -23.10 135.46 -95.88
N LYS A 329 -22.54 136.37 -95.05
CA LYS A 329 -23.11 137.65 -94.50
C LYS A 329 -24.34 137.56 -93.57
N TYR A 330 -24.47 138.37 -92.53
CA TYR A 330 -23.94 139.72 -92.25
C TYR A 330 -23.03 139.81 -91.03
#